data_AF-A0A2S4VIT4-F1
#
_entry.id   AF-A0A2S4VIT4-F1
#
_cell.length_a   1.000
_cell.length_b   1.000
_cell.length_c   1.000
_cell.angle_alpha   90.00
_cell.angle_beta   90.00
_cell.angle_gamma   90.00
#
_symmetry.space_group_name_H-M   'P 1'
#
loop_
_entity.id
_entity.type
_entity.pdbx_description
1 polymer ?
#
loop_
_entity_poly.entity_id
_entity_poly.type
_entity_poly.pdbx_seq_one_letter_code
_entity_poly.pdbx_strand_id
1 'polypeptide(L)'
;MNSKAEQAILENQIPRETFFRPTIELIQFAWKLKEYLLKELDNHDSHQSRIEFLRDRSDDLVRMVRYIIEPTLEPGMRFSDLNMATNSIFATLDFIMDRFGSGFKEEGLLDGHNVSTGEFRKKFKLIRLATDICIWRNMLFDYDHYIRMYGNKEKKIPSWIWKERKAFYWKKLMESIASYKTTREDQLTKDPGWEQKLQSNLYYQHIVEKYDLESRRLEKLFEDQSEASED
;
A
#
# COMPACT_ATOMS: atom_id res chain seq x y z
N MET A 1 24.44 -9.14 -6.40
CA MET A 1 23.98 -8.37 -5.22
C MET A 1 25.20 -7.66 -4.64
N ASN A 2 25.01 -6.48 -4.03
CA ASN A 2 26.09 -5.65 -3.49
C ASN A 2 26.53 -6.22 -2.13
N SER A 3 27.78 -6.66 -1.99
CA SER A 3 28.28 -7.30 -0.76
C SER A 3 28.17 -6.40 0.48
N LYS A 4 28.22 -5.08 0.29
CA LYS A 4 27.99 -4.11 1.37
C LYS A 4 26.54 -4.11 1.87
N ALA A 5 25.58 -4.35 0.99
CA ALA A 5 24.17 -4.47 1.37
C ALA A 5 23.92 -5.77 2.14
N GLU A 6 24.57 -6.88 1.75
CA GLU A 6 24.50 -8.15 2.48
C GLU A 6 25.11 -8.04 3.88
N GLN A 7 26.25 -7.36 4.01
CA GLN A 7 26.89 -7.13 5.32
C GLN A 7 26.06 -6.21 6.23
N ALA A 8 25.47 -5.13 5.71
CA ALA A 8 24.58 -4.26 6.47
C ALA A 8 23.31 -4.99 6.97
N ILE A 9 22.81 -5.95 6.19
CA ILE A 9 21.69 -6.82 6.58
C ILE A 9 22.10 -7.82 7.68
N LEU A 10 23.34 -8.33 7.64
CA LEU A 10 23.88 -9.27 8.63
C LEU A 10 24.28 -8.60 9.95
N GLU A 11 24.77 -7.37 9.91
CA GLU A 11 25.34 -6.67 11.07
C GLU A 11 24.33 -5.77 11.80
N ASN A 12 23.06 -5.71 11.37
CA ASN A 12 22.06 -4.74 11.87
C ASN A 12 22.56 -3.29 11.83
N GLN A 13 23.51 -2.97 10.95
CA GLN A 13 24.05 -1.63 10.78
C GLN A 13 23.37 -0.98 9.59
N ILE A 14 22.40 -0.09 9.86
CA ILE A 14 21.84 0.78 8.82
C ILE A 14 22.87 1.89 8.57
N PRO A 15 23.46 2.01 7.38
CA PRO A 15 24.29 3.16 7.06
C PRO A 15 23.38 4.40 7.07
N ARG A 16 23.48 5.21 8.12
CA ARG A 16 22.62 6.39 8.34
C ARG A 16 22.73 7.41 7.20
N GLU A 17 23.82 7.37 6.45
CA GLU A 17 24.11 8.27 5.33
C GLU A 17 23.35 7.92 4.04
N THR A 18 22.70 6.74 3.96
CA THR A 18 22.09 6.26 2.71
C THR A 18 20.58 6.48 2.62
N PHE A 19 19.90 6.62 3.76
CA PHE A 19 18.43 6.63 3.81
C PHE A 19 17.90 7.82 4.59
N PHE A 20 16.76 8.35 4.15
CA PHE A 20 16.00 9.36 4.89
C PHE A 20 15.39 8.75 6.16
N ARG A 21 15.11 9.60 7.15
CA ARG A 21 14.66 9.17 8.47
C ARG A 21 13.43 8.25 8.43
N PRO A 22 12.37 8.51 7.65
CA PRO A 22 11.19 7.64 7.63
C PRO A 22 11.54 6.21 7.18
N THR A 23 12.48 6.07 6.24
CA THR A 23 12.97 4.78 5.77
C THR A 23 13.83 4.10 6.83
N ILE A 24 14.69 4.83 7.55
CA ILE A 24 15.49 4.28 8.65
C ILE A 24 14.58 3.75 9.76
N GLU A 25 13.60 4.56 10.19
CA GLU A 25 12.64 4.18 11.23
C GLU A 25 11.84 2.93 10.82
N LEU A 26 11.45 2.85 9.54
CA LEU A 26 10.78 1.67 8.99
C LEU A 26 11.67 0.42 9.03
N ILE A 27 12.93 0.52 8.58
CA ILE A 27 13.87 -0.62 8.59
C ILE A 27 14.06 -1.14 10.02
N GLN A 28 14.24 -0.23 10.99
CA GLN A 28 14.38 -0.61 12.40
C GLN A 28 13.15 -1.33 12.93
N PHE A 29 11.94 -0.85 12.60
CA PHE A 29 10.71 -1.54 12.95
C PHE A 29 10.62 -2.91 12.28
N ALA A 30 10.94 -3.00 10.99
CA ALA A 30 10.89 -4.25 10.23
C ALA A 30 11.84 -5.32 10.80
N TRP A 31 13.00 -4.93 11.33
CA TRP A 31 13.88 -5.86 12.04
C TRP A 31 13.25 -6.40 13.33
N LYS A 32 12.67 -5.53 14.16
CA LYS A 32 11.95 -5.95 15.37
C LYS A 32 10.78 -6.87 15.03
N LEU A 33 10.03 -6.56 13.97
CA LEU A 33 8.94 -7.39 13.48
C LEU A 33 9.44 -8.75 12.99
N LYS A 34 10.55 -8.79 12.24
CA LYS A 34 11.18 -10.04 11.81
C LYS A 34 11.59 -10.90 13.01
N GLU A 35 12.27 -10.32 14.00
CA GLU A 35 12.67 -11.04 15.21
C GLU A 35 11.48 -11.61 15.96
N TYR A 36 10.40 -10.84 16.08
CA TYR A 36 9.15 -11.32 16.65
C TYR A 36 8.56 -12.50 15.85
N LEU A 37 8.44 -12.36 14.53
CA LEU A 37 7.87 -13.42 13.68
C LEU A 37 8.70 -14.71 13.68
N LEU A 38 10.03 -14.59 13.75
CA LEU A 38 10.92 -15.76 13.88
C LEU A 38 10.70 -16.48 15.22
N LYS A 39 10.55 -15.73 16.33
CA LYS A 39 10.23 -16.33 17.63
C LYS A 39 8.84 -16.98 17.63
N GLU A 40 7.86 -16.39 16.95
CA GLU A 40 6.51 -16.96 16.80
C GLU A 40 6.51 -18.26 15.98
N LEU A 41 7.44 -18.42 15.04
CA LEU A 41 7.62 -19.65 14.28
C LEU A 41 8.24 -20.77 15.13
N ASP A 42 9.20 -20.43 15.99
CA ASP A 42 9.94 -21.40 16.82
C ASP A 42 9.14 -21.84 18.06
N ASN A 43 8.37 -20.94 18.66
CA ASN A 43 7.51 -21.22 19.80
C ASN A 43 6.07 -20.98 19.36
N HIS A 44 5.20 -22.00 19.38
CA HIS A 44 3.77 -21.85 19.09
C HIS A 44 3.14 -20.72 19.93
N ASP A 45 3.13 -19.52 19.38
CA ASP A 45 2.99 -18.32 20.20
C ASP A 45 1.53 -18.00 20.51
N SER A 46 1.31 -17.53 21.73
CA SER A 46 -0.04 -17.26 22.25
C SER A 46 -0.49 -15.84 21.90
N HIS A 47 -1.81 -15.62 21.96
CA HIS A 47 -2.42 -14.30 21.81
C HIS A 47 -1.79 -13.22 22.71
N GLN A 48 -1.27 -13.62 23.88
CA GLN A 48 -0.64 -12.71 24.84
C GLN A 48 0.67 -12.11 24.33
N SER A 49 1.50 -12.89 23.65
CA SER A 49 2.77 -12.43 23.04
C SER A 49 2.53 -11.40 21.93
N ARG A 50 1.46 -11.58 21.15
CA ARG A 50 1.03 -10.60 20.14
C ARG A 50 0.68 -9.24 20.75
N ILE A 51 -0.09 -9.25 21.84
CA ILE A 51 -0.46 -8.02 22.55
C ILE A 51 0.78 -7.31 23.09
N GLU A 52 1.68 -8.06 23.73
CA GLU A 52 2.91 -7.51 24.31
C GLU A 52 3.80 -6.88 23.24
N PHE A 53 3.96 -7.54 22.08
CA PHE A 53 4.68 -6.97 20.95
C PHE A 53 4.07 -5.64 20.49
N LEU A 54 2.75 -5.56 20.30
CA LEU A 54 2.10 -4.34 19.86
C LEU A 54 2.26 -3.20 20.87
N ARG A 55 2.12 -3.50 22.16
CA ARG A 55 2.32 -2.52 23.23
C ARG A 55 3.75 -2.01 23.29
N ASP A 56 4.73 -2.90 23.17
CA ASP A 56 6.16 -2.57 23.19
C ASP A 56 6.60 -1.77 21.96
N ARG A 57 5.84 -1.83 20.86
CA ARG A 57 6.09 -1.12 19.61
C ARG A 57 5.10 0.01 19.34
N SER A 58 4.29 0.39 20.33
CA SER A 58 3.26 1.43 20.22
C SER A 58 3.81 2.74 19.65
N ASP A 59 4.93 3.23 20.17
CA ASP A 59 5.58 4.46 19.71
C ASP A 59 6.04 4.40 18.24
N ASP A 60 6.57 3.25 17.81
CA ASP A 60 6.96 3.03 16.41
C ASP A 60 5.73 3.10 15.49
N LEU A 61 4.65 2.43 15.88
CA LEU A 61 3.37 2.41 15.15
C LEU A 61 2.72 3.79 15.09
N VAL A 62 2.71 4.52 16.20
CA VAL A 62 2.17 5.90 16.28
C VAL A 62 2.96 6.84 15.37
N ARG A 63 4.28 6.70 15.30
CA ARG A 63 5.11 7.47 14.35
C ARG A 63 4.71 7.18 12.91
N MET A 64 4.57 5.91 12.54
CA MET A 64 4.14 5.52 11.19
C MET A 64 2.75 6.05 10.86
N VAL A 65 1.80 5.99 11.81
CA VAL A 65 0.45 6.53 11.64
C VAL A 65 0.48 8.05 11.41
N ARG A 66 1.26 8.79 12.22
CA ARG A 66 1.44 10.25 12.04
C ARG A 66 2.07 10.57 10.70
N TYR A 67 3.05 9.78 10.28
CA TYR A 67 3.68 9.94 8.97
C TYR A 67 2.70 9.68 7.82
N ILE A 68 1.82 8.68 7.92
CA ILE A 68 0.75 8.49 6.93
C ILE A 68 -0.19 9.70 6.94
N ILE A 69 -0.57 10.24 8.10
CA ILE A 69 -1.41 11.44 8.11
C ILE A 69 -0.71 12.59 7.36
N GLU A 70 0.55 12.86 7.65
CA GLU A 70 1.25 14.01 7.07
C GLU A 70 2.66 13.61 6.59
N PRO A 71 2.78 13.01 5.38
CA PRO A 71 4.09 12.68 4.81
C PRO A 71 4.83 13.97 4.47
N THR A 72 6.07 14.10 4.96
CA THR A 72 6.88 15.31 4.78
C THR A 72 8.14 15.02 3.97
N LEU A 73 8.54 15.99 3.15
CA LEU A 73 9.82 15.97 2.45
C LEU A 73 10.94 16.37 3.41
N GLU A 74 11.91 15.49 3.61
CA GLU A 74 13.14 15.84 4.30
C GLU A 74 14.09 16.62 3.37
N PRO A 75 15.00 17.46 3.92
CA PRO A 75 16.02 18.12 3.11
C PRO A 75 16.81 17.13 2.25
N GLY A 76 16.83 17.35 0.93
CA GLY A 76 17.48 16.47 -0.04
C GLY A 76 16.63 15.29 -0.53
N MET A 77 15.44 15.06 0.03
CA MET A 77 14.52 14.02 -0.39
C MET A 77 13.81 14.41 -1.68
N ARG A 78 13.81 13.52 -2.69
CA ARG A 78 12.99 13.71 -3.88
C ARG A 78 11.60 13.14 -3.66
N PHE A 79 10.65 13.57 -4.48
CA PHE A 79 9.29 13.03 -4.44
C PHE A 79 9.25 11.50 -4.64
N SER A 80 10.13 10.93 -5.47
CA SER A 80 10.21 9.46 -5.63
C SER A 80 10.59 8.76 -4.33
N ASP A 81 11.49 9.36 -3.55
CA ASP A 81 11.95 8.81 -2.27
C ASP A 81 10.83 8.93 -1.23
N LEU A 82 10.11 10.06 -1.19
CA LEU A 82 8.90 10.25 -0.39
C LEU A 82 7.84 9.20 -0.71
N ASN A 83 7.52 9.04 -2.00
CA ASN A 83 6.53 8.08 -2.47
C ASN A 83 6.92 6.64 -2.12
N MET A 84 8.21 6.29 -2.25
CA MET A 84 8.70 4.97 -1.83
C MET A 84 8.52 4.78 -0.32
N ALA A 85 8.98 5.72 0.51
CA ALA A 85 8.88 5.64 1.96
C ALA A 85 7.41 5.52 2.43
N THR A 86 6.52 6.37 1.91
CA THR A 86 5.10 6.34 2.28
C THR A 86 4.41 5.05 1.90
N ASN A 87 4.69 4.50 0.70
CA ASN A 87 4.13 3.22 0.29
C ASN A 87 4.68 2.04 1.11
N SER A 88 5.96 2.06 1.49
CA SER A 88 6.54 1.01 2.35
C SER A 88 6.00 1.07 3.78
N ILE A 89 5.81 2.28 4.33
CA ILE A 89 5.17 2.47 5.65
C ILE A 89 3.70 2.02 5.59
N PHE A 90 2.97 2.40 4.54
CA PHE A 90 1.60 1.95 4.32
C PHE A 90 1.52 0.42 4.28
N ALA A 91 2.32 -0.25 3.45
CA ALA A 91 2.30 -1.70 3.32
C ALA A 91 2.61 -2.41 4.65
N THR A 92 3.52 -1.84 5.44
CA THR A 92 3.86 -2.37 6.78
C THR A 92 2.69 -2.22 7.73
N LEU A 93 2.06 -1.04 7.78
CA LEU A 93 0.87 -0.82 8.60
C LEU A 93 -0.31 -1.69 8.15
N ASP A 94 -0.53 -1.86 6.85
CA ASP A 94 -1.60 -2.72 6.32
C ASP A 94 -1.38 -4.18 6.72
N PHE A 95 -0.14 -4.67 6.63
CA PHE A 95 0.24 -5.98 7.15
C PHE A 95 -0.03 -6.10 8.66
N ILE A 96 0.37 -5.11 9.46
CA ILE A 96 0.12 -5.14 10.91
C ILE A 96 -1.38 -5.18 11.20
N MET A 97 -2.18 -4.34 10.53
CA MET A 97 -3.62 -4.29 10.72
C MET A 97 -4.33 -5.57 10.28
N ASP A 98 -3.88 -6.21 9.20
CA ASP A 98 -4.44 -7.47 8.71
C ASP A 98 -4.05 -8.65 9.62
N ARG A 99 -2.76 -8.74 9.98
CA ARG A 99 -2.20 -9.85 10.78
C ARG A 99 -2.66 -9.83 12.24
N PHE A 100 -2.69 -8.64 12.85
CA PHE A 100 -2.97 -8.47 14.28
C PHE A 100 -4.40 -7.98 14.57
N GLY A 101 -5.15 -7.61 13.54
CA GLY A 101 -6.60 -7.40 13.61
C GLY A 101 -7.05 -6.44 14.71
N SER A 102 -7.93 -6.92 15.59
CA SER A 102 -8.53 -6.13 16.67
C SER A 102 -7.55 -5.75 17.78
N GLY A 103 -6.42 -6.46 17.96
CA GLY A 103 -5.40 -6.09 18.96
C GLY A 103 -4.81 -4.70 18.73
N PHE A 104 -4.77 -4.24 17.46
CA PHE A 104 -4.38 -2.87 17.13
C PHE A 104 -5.42 -1.82 17.57
N LYS A 105 -6.69 -2.21 17.70
CA LYS A 105 -7.82 -1.34 18.13
C LYS A 105 -8.16 -1.46 19.63
N GLU A 106 -8.05 -2.66 20.19
CA GLU A 106 -8.43 -3.01 21.57
C GLU A 106 -7.48 -2.40 22.60
N GLU A 107 -6.20 -2.25 22.27
CA GLU A 107 -5.19 -1.67 23.16
C GLU A 107 -5.24 -0.14 23.25
N GLY A 108 -6.17 0.51 22.55
CA GLY A 108 -6.22 1.98 22.52
C GLY A 108 -4.86 2.56 22.10
N LEU A 109 -4.13 1.89 21.20
CA LEU A 109 -2.76 2.27 20.79
C LEU A 109 -2.65 3.72 20.26
N LEU A 110 -3.78 4.29 19.84
CA LEU A 110 -3.89 5.68 19.41
C LEU A 110 -4.54 6.59 20.48
N ASP A 111 -5.20 5.99 21.47
CA ASP A 111 -5.87 6.64 22.58
C ASP A 111 -4.83 7.11 23.60
N GLY A 112 -4.59 8.43 23.61
CA GLY A 112 -3.55 9.06 24.43
C GLY A 112 -2.46 9.79 23.62
N HIS A 113 -2.35 9.52 22.32
CA HIS A 113 -1.33 10.13 21.46
C HIS A 113 -1.81 11.36 20.66
N ASN A 114 -3.02 11.87 20.92
CA ASN A 114 -3.64 13.00 20.21
C ASN A 114 -3.56 12.89 18.67
N VAL A 115 -3.66 11.66 18.15
CA VAL A 115 -3.62 11.41 16.70
C VAL A 115 -5.05 11.45 16.16
N SER A 116 -5.25 12.14 15.04
CA SER A 116 -6.55 12.17 14.35
C SER A 116 -6.85 10.82 13.71
N THR A 117 -7.48 9.92 14.47
CA THR A 117 -7.85 8.56 14.02
C THR A 117 -8.79 8.59 12.82
N GLY A 118 -9.69 9.58 12.75
CA GLY A 118 -10.57 9.80 11.60
C GLY A 118 -9.81 10.17 10.34
N GLU A 119 -8.84 11.08 10.44
CA GLU A 119 -8.02 11.50 9.32
C GLU A 119 -7.12 10.36 8.83
N PHE A 120 -6.45 9.66 9.75
CA PHE A 120 -5.67 8.46 9.42
C PHE A 120 -6.52 7.45 8.64
N ARG A 121 -7.71 7.09 9.14
CA ARG A 121 -8.59 6.12 8.46
C ARG A 121 -8.94 6.54 7.03
N LYS A 122 -9.27 7.81 6.81
CA LYS A 122 -9.61 8.33 5.47
C LYS A 122 -8.40 8.27 4.52
N LYS A 123 -7.25 8.78 4.97
CA LYS A 123 -5.99 8.82 4.21
C LYS A 123 -5.43 7.41 3.94
N PHE A 124 -5.47 6.53 4.93
CA PHE A 124 -5.06 5.12 4.81
C PHE A 124 -5.94 4.36 3.82
N LYS A 125 -7.27 4.52 3.90
CA LYS A 125 -8.21 3.91 2.95
C LYS A 125 -7.97 4.40 1.52
N LEU A 126 -7.65 5.69 1.34
CA LEU A 126 -7.32 6.27 0.04
C LEU A 126 -6.08 5.61 -0.57
N ILE A 127 -4.99 5.49 0.21
CA ILE A 127 -3.76 4.82 -0.26
C ILE A 127 -4.03 3.34 -0.61
N ARG A 128 -4.84 2.65 0.20
CA ARG A 128 -5.22 1.25 -0.06
C ARG A 128 -5.95 1.09 -1.39
N LEU A 129 -6.96 1.92 -1.66
CA LEU A 129 -7.73 1.88 -2.91
C LEU A 129 -6.85 2.22 -4.13
N ALA A 130 -5.96 3.21 -3.99
CA ALA A 130 -4.97 3.53 -5.02
C ALA A 130 -4.02 2.35 -5.29
N THR A 131 -3.60 1.64 -4.25
CA THR A 131 -2.76 0.45 -4.35
C THR A 131 -3.49 -0.70 -5.05
N ASP A 132 -4.77 -0.92 -4.73
CA ASP A 132 -5.58 -1.95 -5.36
C ASP A 132 -5.70 -1.72 -6.88
N ILE A 133 -5.95 -0.48 -7.32
CA ILE A 133 -5.95 -0.12 -8.75
C ILE A 133 -4.60 -0.47 -9.40
N CYS A 134 -3.50 -0.09 -8.76
CA CYS A 134 -2.15 -0.37 -9.26
C CYS A 134 -1.89 -1.87 -9.40
N ILE A 135 -2.24 -2.67 -8.40
CA ILE A 135 -2.08 -4.13 -8.39
C ILE A 135 -2.87 -4.74 -9.54
N TRP A 136 -4.17 -4.47 -9.65
CA TRP A 136 -5.02 -5.10 -10.67
C TRP A 136 -4.67 -4.66 -12.08
N ARG A 137 -4.27 -3.40 -12.27
CA ARG A 137 -3.74 -2.91 -13.55
C ARG A 137 -2.47 -3.66 -13.94
N ASN A 138 -1.51 -3.79 -13.02
CA ASN A 138 -0.26 -4.49 -13.31
C ASN A 138 -0.53 -5.97 -13.62
N MET A 139 -1.37 -6.64 -12.82
CA MET A 139 -1.77 -8.02 -13.07
C MET A 139 -2.39 -8.20 -14.46
N LEU A 140 -3.25 -7.28 -14.89
CA LEU A 140 -3.84 -7.29 -16.23
C LEU A 140 -2.78 -7.10 -17.33
N PHE A 141 -1.91 -6.10 -17.21
CA PHE A 141 -0.92 -5.79 -18.24
C PHE A 141 0.21 -6.82 -18.32
N ASP A 142 0.67 -7.34 -17.19
CA ASP A 142 1.64 -8.44 -17.15
C ASP A 142 1.06 -9.70 -17.77
N TYR A 143 -0.22 -9.96 -17.54
CA TYR A 143 -0.95 -11.06 -18.14
C TYR A 143 -1.10 -10.90 -19.66
N ASP A 144 -1.51 -9.71 -20.14
CA ASP A 144 -1.59 -9.40 -21.57
C ASP A 144 -0.20 -9.50 -22.24
N HIS A 145 0.85 -9.02 -21.57
CA HIS A 145 2.23 -9.17 -22.04
C HIS A 145 2.65 -10.64 -22.14
N TYR A 146 2.37 -11.43 -21.10
CA TYR A 146 2.67 -12.85 -21.08
C TYR A 146 1.97 -13.60 -22.23
N ILE A 147 0.68 -13.34 -22.46
CA ILE A 147 -0.05 -13.96 -23.58
C ILE A 147 0.58 -13.56 -24.91
N ARG A 148 0.92 -12.27 -25.10
CA ARG A 148 1.53 -11.79 -26.35
C ARG A 148 2.88 -12.47 -26.63
N MET A 149 3.70 -12.68 -25.60
CA MET A 149 5.04 -13.24 -25.75
C MET A 149 5.06 -14.77 -25.84
N TYR A 150 4.19 -15.44 -25.10
CA TYR A 150 4.27 -16.89 -24.86
C TYR A 150 3.00 -17.66 -25.22
N GLY A 151 1.90 -16.98 -25.57
CA GLY A 151 0.60 -17.58 -25.83
C GLY A 151 0.60 -18.63 -26.95
N ASN A 152 1.53 -18.51 -27.90
CA ASN A 152 1.67 -19.43 -29.02
C ASN A 152 2.87 -20.39 -28.92
N LYS A 153 3.74 -20.24 -27.91
CA LYS A 153 5.07 -20.85 -27.99
C LYS A 153 5.25 -22.21 -27.35
N GLU A 154 4.38 -22.70 -26.44
CA GLU A 154 4.60 -24.05 -25.88
C GLU A 154 3.46 -24.64 -25.03
N LYS A 155 2.37 -23.91 -24.74
CA LYS A 155 1.33 -24.38 -23.80
C LYS A 155 -0.02 -24.59 -24.49
N LYS A 156 -0.55 -25.82 -24.41
CA LYS A 156 -1.91 -26.25 -24.79
C LYS A 156 -3.01 -25.63 -23.90
N ILE A 157 -2.93 -24.35 -23.55
CA ILE A 157 -3.99 -23.69 -22.77
C ILE A 157 -5.05 -23.19 -23.75
N PRO A 158 -6.30 -23.67 -23.66
CA PRO A 158 -7.37 -23.22 -24.54
C PRO A 158 -7.60 -21.71 -24.51
N SER A 159 -7.94 -21.14 -25.66
CA SER A 159 -8.20 -19.70 -25.83
C SER A 159 -9.26 -19.14 -24.89
N TRP A 160 -10.28 -19.94 -24.53
CA TRP A 160 -11.33 -19.53 -23.61
C TRP A 160 -10.81 -19.31 -22.18
N ILE A 161 -9.83 -20.08 -21.71
CA ILE A 161 -9.20 -19.87 -20.39
C ILE A 161 -8.49 -18.51 -20.37
N TRP A 162 -7.86 -18.15 -21.49
CA TRP A 162 -7.18 -16.86 -21.60
C TRP A 162 -8.16 -15.69 -21.52
N LYS A 163 -9.30 -15.80 -22.22
CA LYS A 163 -10.37 -14.81 -22.20
C LYS A 163 -11.01 -14.68 -20.82
N GLU A 164 -11.33 -15.80 -20.16
CA GLU A 164 -11.96 -15.81 -18.84
C GLU A 164 -11.08 -15.12 -17.78
N ARG A 165 -9.78 -15.44 -17.75
CA ARG A 165 -8.84 -14.80 -16.84
C ARG A 165 -8.63 -13.31 -17.15
N LYS A 166 -8.61 -12.92 -18.43
CA LYS A 166 -8.57 -11.49 -18.80
C LYS A 166 -9.80 -10.75 -18.27
N ALA A 167 -10.99 -11.33 -18.48
CA ALA A 167 -12.24 -10.78 -17.98
C ALA A 167 -12.26 -10.67 -16.44
N PHE A 168 -11.70 -11.66 -15.74
CA PHE A 168 -11.53 -11.61 -14.28
C PHE A 168 -10.66 -10.43 -13.84
N TYR A 169 -9.49 -10.22 -14.44
CA TYR A 169 -8.61 -9.10 -14.07
C TYR A 169 -9.26 -7.74 -14.38
N TRP A 170 -9.90 -7.62 -15.55
CA TRP A 170 -10.66 -6.42 -15.89
C TRP A 170 -11.77 -6.14 -14.88
N LYS A 171 -12.56 -7.15 -14.53
CA LYS A 171 -13.62 -7.02 -13.52
C LYS A 171 -13.06 -6.52 -12.19
N LYS A 172 -11.96 -7.11 -11.70
CA LYS A 172 -11.33 -6.71 -10.44
C LYS A 172 -10.77 -5.28 -10.48
N LEU A 173 -10.21 -4.89 -11.62
CA LEU A 173 -9.74 -3.52 -11.83
C LEU A 173 -10.91 -2.52 -11.81
N MET A 174 -12.00 -2.80 -12.52
CA MET A 174 -13.19 -1.93 -12.54
C MET A 174 -13.87 -1.84 -11.17
N GLU A 175 -13.99 -2.95 -10.44
CA GLU A 175 -14.47 -2.97 -9.04
C GLU A 175 -13.63 -2.07 -8.14
N SER A 176 -12.30 -2.06 -8.34
CA SER A 176 -11.36 -1.24 -7.57
C SER A 176 -11.49 0.25 -7.91
N ILE A 177 -11.63 0.58 -9.21
CA ILE A 177 -11.86 1.95 -9.67
C ILE A 177 -13.18 2.50 -9.13
N ALA A 178 -14.27 1.71 -9.21
CA ALA A 178 -15.56 2.09 -8.66
C ALA A 178 -15.46 2.36 -7.14
N SER A 179 -14.80 1.46 -6.41
CA SER A 179 -14.58 1.60 -4.96
C SER A 179 -13.79 2.87 -4.61
N TYR A 180 -12.77 3.20 -5.42
CA TYR A 180 -12.00 4.44 -5.30
C TYR A 180 -12.88 5.67 -5.51
N LYS A 181 -13.61 5.75 -6.63
CA LYS A 181 -14.46 6.90 -7.00
C LYS A 181 -15.57 7.13 -5.97
N THR A 182 -16.30 6.08 -5.58
CA THR A 182 -17.35 6.19 -4.55
C THR A 182 -16.76 6.65 -3.21
N THR A 183 -15.60 6.15 -2.80
CA THR A 183 -14.96 6.60 -1.56
C THR A 183 -14.51 8.06 -1.64
N ARG A 184 -13.98 8.50 -2.79
CA ARG A 184 -13.59 9.91 -3.01
C ARG A 184 -14.81 10.82 -2.89
N GLU A 185 -15.89 10.50 -3.60
CA GLU A 185 -17.14 11.25 -3.55
C GLU A 185 -17.69 11.33 -2.12
N ASP A 186 -17.78 10.19 -1.42
CA ASP A 186 -18.24 10.12 -0.04
C ASP A 186 -17.41 11.01 0.91
N GLN A 187 -16.09 10.99 0.75
CA GLN A 187 -15.19 11.79 1.59
C GLN A 187 -15.39 13.29 1.36
N LEU A 188 -15.60 13.71 0.11
CA LEU A 188 -15.84 15.09 -0.26
C LEU A 188 -17.22 15.59 0.17
N THR A 189 -18.26 14.74 0.08
CA THR A 189 -19.60 15.09 0.54
C THR A 189 -19.69 15.21 2.06
N LYS A 190 -19.01 14.32 2.80
CA LYS A 190 -19.09 14.26 4.28
C LYS A 190 -18.18 15.26 4.99
N ASP A 191 -17.17 15.80 4.32
CA ASP A 191 -16.18 16.70 4.90
C ASP A 191 -15.76 17.76 3.86
N PRO A 192 -16.46 18.91 3.82
CA PRO A 192 -16.21 19.97 2.83
C PRO A 192 -14.78 20.53 2.85
N GLY A 193 -14.05 20.40 3.96
CA GLY A 193 -12.64 20.81 4.08
C GLY A 193 -11.65 19.74 3.63
N TRP A 194 -12.12 18.54 3.27
CA TRP A 194 -11.26 17.39 2.98
C TRP A 194 -10.39 17.59 1.75
N GLU A 195 -10.94 18.18 0.69
CA GLU A 195 -10.17 18.45 -0.52
C GLU A 195 -9.00 19.40 -0.21
N GLN A 196 -9.24 20.48 0.54
CA GLN A 196 -8.20 21.42 0.93
C GLN A 196 -7.09 20.74 1.76
N LYS A 197 -7.44 19.81 2.65
CA LYS A 197 -6.48 19.02 3.43
C LYS A 197 -5.62 18.09 2.58
N LEU A 198 -6.18 17.51 1.52
CA LEU A 198 -5.40 16.66 0.60
C LEU A 198 -4.50 17.53 -0.29
N GLN A 199 -5.01 18.65 -0.77
CA GLN A 199 -4.28 19.61 -1.61
C GLN A 199 -3.15 20.32 -0.84
N SER A 200 -3.24 20.43 0.49
CA SER A 200 -2.15 21.00 1.30
C SER A 200 -0.93 20.09 1.46
N ASN A 201 -1.05 18.80 1.13
CA ASN A 201 0.04 17.84 1.24
C ASN A 201 0.44 17.30 -0.15
N LEU A 202 1.71 17.50 -0.52
CA LEU A 202 2.23 17.16 -1.85
C LEU A 202 2.03 15.68 -2.24
N TYR A 203 2.16 14.76 -1.29
CA TYR A 203 1.96 13.33 -1.56
C TYR A 203 0.50 13.01 -1.88
N TYR A 204 -0.43 13.57 -1.11
CA TYR A 204 -1.86 13.35 -1.31
C TYR A 204 -2.39 14.03 -2.57
N GLN A 205 -1.93 15.25 -2.86
CA GLN A 205 -2.20 15.92 -4.13
C GLN A 205 -1.79 15.00 -5.30
N HIS A 206 -0.55 14.49 -5.29
CA HIS A 206 -0.07 13.61 -6.34
C HIS A 206 -0.89 12.32 -6.48
N ILE A 207 -1.23 11.66 -5.37
CA ILE A 207 -2.05 10.43 -5.42
C ILE A 207 -3.40 10.72 -6.06
N VAL A 208 -4.09 11.76 -5.60
CA VAL A 208 -5.42 12.08 -6.12
C VAL A 208 -5.36 12.40 -7.61
N GLU A 209 -4.49 13.32 -8.02
CA GLU A 209 -4.35 13.72 -9.42
C GLU A 209 -4.01 12.53 -10.32
N LYS A 210 -3.08 11.68 -9.88
CA LYS A 210 -2.66 10.49 -10.61
C LYS A 210 -3.80 9.51 -10.78
N TYR A 211 -4.45 9.10 -9.70
CA TYR A 211 -5.44 8.03 -9.75
C TYR A 211 -6.80 8.50 -10.29
N ASP A 212 -7.14 9.79 -10.21
CA ASP A 212 -8.30 10.37 -10.90
C ASP A 212 -8.09 10.38 -12.43
N LEU A 213 -6.88 10.72 -12.89
CA LEU A 213 -6.53 10.62 -14.31
C LEU A 213 -6.45 9.17 -14.78
N GLU A 214 -5.83 8.31 -14.00
CA GLU A 214 -5.63 6.91 -14.32
C GLU A 214 -6.95 6.14 -14.40
N SER A 215 -7.86 6.37 -13.45
CA SER A 215 -9.20 5.79 -13.46
C SER A 215 -9.94 6.11 -14.76
N ARG A 216 -9.98 7.38 -15.17
CA ARG A 216 -10.62 7.80 -16.43
C ARG A 216 -10.02 7.12 -17.66
N ARG A 217 -8.69 6.96 -17.69
CA ARG A 217 -8.00 6.29 -18.81
C ARG A 217 -8.32 4.80 -18.86
N LEU A 218 -8.37 4.13 -17.71
CA LEU A 218 -8.64 2.70 -17.62
C LEU A 218 -10.11 2.36 -17.91
N GLU A 219 -11.04 3.21 -17.46
CA GLU A 219 -12.47 3.11 -17.81
C GLU A 219 -12.66 3.20 -19.33
N LYS A 220 -12.07 4.23 -19.97
CA LYS A 220 -12.12 4.36 -21.43
C LYS A 220 -11.52 3.15 -22.16
N LEU A 221 -10.37 2.65 -21.69
CA LEU A 221 -9.73 1.48 -22.29
C LEU A 221 -10.61 0.22 -22.16
N PHE A 222 -11.39 0.11 -21.08
CA PHE A 222 -12.32 -0.99 -20.87
C PHE A 222 -13.54 -0.89 -21.80
N GLU A 223 -14.09 0.31 -21.99
CA GLU A 223 -15.17 0.60 -22.94
C GLU A 223 -14.75 0.25 -24.38
N ASP A 224 -13.60 0.78 -24.83
CA ASP A 224 -13.05 0.53 -26.16
C ASP A 224 -12.84 -0.99 -26.43
N GLN A 225 -12.49 -1.77 -25.41
CA GLN A 225 -12.33 -3.24 -25.53
C GLN A 225 -13.66 -3.99 -25.55
N SER A 226 -14.70 -3.44 -24.92
CA SER A 226 -16.02 -4.06 -24.87
C SER A 226 -16.72 -3.90 -26.22
N GLU A 227 -16.65 -2.70 -26.81
CA GLU A 227 -17.18 -2.41 -28.15
C GLU A 227 -16.48 -3.25 -29.23
N ALA A 228 -15.16 -3.39 -29.18
CA ALA A 228 -14.40 -4.21 -30.13
C ALA A 228 -14.65 -5.73 -30.03
N SER A 229 -15.45 -6.19 -29.08
CA SER A 229 -15.81 -7.61 -28.89
C SER A 229 -17.25 -7.94 -29.29
N GLU A 230 -18.04 -6.94 -29.71
CA GLU A 230 -19.41 -7.09 -30.22
C GLU A 230 -19.50 -7.08 -31.76
N ASP A 231 -18.40 -6.74 -32.46
CA ASP A 231 -18.22 -6.84 -33.92
C ASP A 231 -17.50 -8.14 -34.36
#